data_AF-A0A9Q0PG26-F1
#
_entry.id   AF-A0A9Q0PG26-F1
#
_cell.length_a   1.000
_cell.length_b   1.000
_cell.length_c   1.000
_cell.angle_alpha   90.00
_cell.angle_beta   90.00
_cell.angle_gamma   90.00
#
_symmetry.space_group_name_H-M   'P 1'
#
loop_
_entity.id
_entity.type
_entity.pdbx_description
1 polymer ?
#
loop_
_entity_poly.entity_id
_entity_poly.type
_entity_poly.pdbx_seq_one_letter_code
_entity_poly.pdbx_strand_id
1 'polypeptide(L)'
;MLFRFQDWKSEKTTEGQYSASGMYPGKIRTTISSVSEKVQRGLESGSASFRRIRKSLKSHSFNSEFASRQKILDPQGPFLQRWNKIFVLSCVIAVSLDPLFFYVPVIDDRKKCLSLDSKMEITASVLRSFTDIFYILHIIFEFRTGFIAPSSRVFGRGVLVEDTWAIAKRYLLSYFLIDILAVLPLPQVVILIIIPKMGGSSYLNTKNLLKFVVIFQYVPSSLGQNLHTSTYVWEICFAVFISIFGLVLFSFLIGNMQTYLQSTTTRLEEMRIKRRDAEQWMSHRLLPDNLRERIRRYEQYRWQETRGVDEEMLVHNLPKDLRRDIKRHLCLALLMRVPMFEKMDEQLLDAMCDRLKPALYTEESYIVREGDPVDEMLFVMRGKLLTMTTNGGRTGFFNSEYLKAGDFCGEELLTWALDPHSSSNLPISTRTVQTITEVEAFALMASDLKFVASQFRRLHSKQLRHTFRLYSQQWRTWAACFIQAAWRRYSKKKLEESLRQEENRLQDALAKTGASSPSLGATIYASRFAANALRALRRGGNRKARVPDRVPPMLLQKPAEPDFTEEE
;
A
#
# COMPACT_ATOMS: atom_id res chain seq x y z
N MET A 1 33.52 -15.59 -24.93
CA MET A 1 32.83 -16.82 -25.39
C MET A 1 31.59 -17.00 -24.51
N LEU A 2 30.47 -16.42 -24.94
CA LEU A 2 29.16 -16.51 -24.31
C LEU A 2 28.51 -17.82 -24.78
N PHE A 3 28.09 -18.68 -23.86
CA PHE A 3 27.20 -19.80 -24.17
C PHE A 3 25.82 -19.58 -23.56
N ARG A 4 24.84 -19.75 -24.44
CA ARG A 4 23.38 -19.66 -24.28
C ARG A 4 22.82 -20.66 -23.27
N PHE A 5 21.69 -20.30 -22.68
CA PHE A 5 20.58 -21.23 -22.46
C PHE A 5 19.24 -20.54 -22.80
N GLN A 6 18.72 -20.90 -23.97
CA GLN A 6 17.28 -20.99 -24.33
C GLN A 6 16.69 -22.20 -23.57
N ASP A 7 15.40 -22.41 -23.29
CA ASP A 7 14.12 -21.80 -23.59
C ASP A 7 13.14 -22.40 -22.54
N TRP A 8 12.13 -21.66 -22.08
CA TRP A 8 10.88 -22.29 -21.63
C TRP A 8 9.70 -21.36 -21.90
N LYS A 9 8.89 -21.72 -22.91
CA LYS A 9 7.57 -21.16 -23.20
C LYS A 9 6.52 -22.18 -22.78
N SER A 10 5.54 -21.78 -21.97
CA SER A 10 4.20 -22.37 -22.04
C SER A 10 3.16 -21.40 -21.46
N GLU A 11 2.27 -21.00 -22.38
CA GLU A 11 0.82 -20.79 -22.30
C GLU A 11 0.13 -20.09 -21.12
N LYS A 12 -0.78 -19.21 -21.52
CA LYS A 12 -1.67 -18.33 -20.74
C LYS A 12 -2.83 -19.09 -20.09
N THR A 13 -3.32 -18.58 -18.95
CA THR A 13 -4.77 -18.44 -18.68
C THR A 13 -5.04 -17.34 -17.63
N THR A 14 -5.54 -16.22 -18.15
CA THR A 14 -6.59 -15.31 -17.65
C THR A 14 -6.72 -14.88 -16.17
N GLU A 15 -6.64 -13.54 -16.05
CA GLU A 15 -7.44 -12.59 -15.25
C GLU A 15 -6.90 -12.05 -13.92
N GLY A 16 -6.78 -10.71 -13.88
CA GLY A 16 -6.45 -9.91 -12.70
C GLY A 16 -5.78 -8.57 -13.02
N GLN A 17 -6.45 -7.67 -13.73
CA GLN A 17 -6.00 -6.29 -13.95
C GLN A 17 -5.91 -5.51 -12.64
N TYR A 18 -4.69 -5.21 -12.17
CA TYR A 18 -4.38 -3.98 -11.45
C TYR A 18 -3.04 -3.42 -11.96
N SER A 19 -3.14 -2.28 -12.62
CA SER A 19 -2.04 -1.61 -13.31
C SER A 19 -1.01 -1.08 -12.33
N ALA A 20 0.13 -1.78 -12.20
CA ALA A 20 1.36 -1.20 -11.73
C ALA A 20 1.83 -0.15 -12.75
N SER A 21 1.64 1.13 -12.43
CA SER A 21 2.11 2.24 -13.26
C SER A 21 3.61 2.45 -13.05
N GLY A 22 4.38 1.71 -13.85
CA GLY A 22 5.78 1.99 -14.11
C GLY A 22 5.98 3.39 -14.70
N MET A 23 6.99 4.07 -14.18
CA MET A 23 7.43 5.42 -14.50
C MET A 23 7.82 5.57 -15.98
N TYR A 24 7.03 6.32 -16.75
CA TYR A 24 7.37 6.72 -18.13
C TYR A 24 8.36 7.90 -18.13
N PRO A 25 9.55 7.79 -18.73
CA PRO A 25 10.48 8.93 -18.95
C PRO A 25 9.89 10.00 -19.88
N GLY A 26 8.81 9.67 -20.59
CA GLY A 26 8.19 10.54 -21.60
C GLY A 26 7.53 11.79 -21.05
N LYS A 27 6.94 11.74 -19.83
CA LYS A 27 6.15 12.87 -19.29
C LYS A 27 7.01 14.04 -18.84
N ILE A 28 8.20 13.77 -18.31
CA ILE A 28 9.19 14.81 -17.96
C ILE A 28 9.75 15.43 -19.25
N ARG A 29 10.04 14.62 -20.27
CA ARG A 29 10.57 15.10 -21.55
C ARG A 29 9.57 15.96 -22.33
N THR A 30 8.28 15.60 -22.32
CA THR A 30 7.21 16.42 -22.92
C THR A 30 6.92 17.70 -22.11
N THR A 31 7.10 17.66 -20.79
CA THR A 31 6.97 18.85 -19.95
C THR A 31 8.13 19.82 -20.19
N ILE A 32 9.37 19.32 -20.24
CA ILE A 32 10.56 20.11 -20.58
C ILE A 32 10.45 20.69 -22.00
N SER A 33 9.95 19.93 -22.99
CA SER A 33 9.76 20.45 -24.35
C SER A 33 8.66 21.51 -24.43
N SER A 34 7.56 21.37 -23.67
CA SER A 34 6.48 22.38 -23.64
C SER A 34 6.88 23.66 -22.89
N VAL A 35 7.75 23.54 -21.87
CA VAL A 35 8.36 24.67 -21.15
C VAL A 35 9.38 25.36 -22.06
N SER A 36 10.20 24.60 -22.77
CA SER A 36 11.11 25.11 -23.80
C SER A 36 10.33 25.90 -24.86
N GLU A 37 9.20 25.40 -25.36
CA GLU A 37 8.38 26.11 -26.35
C GLU A 37 7.71 27.38 -25.80
N LYS A 38 7.33 27.43 -24.52
CA LYS A 38 6.74 28.65 -23.92
C LYS A 38 7.80 29.70 -23.61
N VAL A 39 8.98 29.27 -23.14
CA VAL A 39 10.14 30.16 -22.95
C VAL A 39 10.66 30.66 -24.30
N GLN A 40 10.72 29.80 -25.33
CA GLN A 40 11.06 30.17 -26.70
C GLN A 40 10.09 31.23 -27.24
N ARG A 41 8.77 31.01 -27.09
CA ARG A 41 7.74 31.98 -27.52
C ARG A 41 7.79 33.29 -26.74
N GLY A 42 8.09 33.25 -25.44
CA GLY A 42 8.31 34.45 -24.63
C GLY A 42 9.55 35.24 -25.05
N LEU A 43 10.64 34.53 -25.36
CA LEU A 43 11.90 35.10 -25.83
C LEU A 43 11.77 35.66 -27.26
N GLU A 44 10.99 35.01 -28.13
CA GLU A 44 10.66 35.50 -29.47
C GLU A 44 9.74 36.73 -29.44
N SER A 45 8.80 36.80 -28.49
CA SER A 45 7.96 37.99 -28.27
C SER A 45 8.79 39.17 -27.72
N GLY A 46 9.70 38.91 -26.78
CA GLY A 46 10.67 39.89 -26.29
C GLY A 46 11.62 40.37 -27.39
N SER A 47 12.11 39.45 -28.22
CA SER A 47 12.94 39.73 -29.41
C SER A 47 12.21 40.57 -30.45
N ALA A 48 10.92 40.32 -30.72
CA ALA A 48 10.11 41.12 -31.63
C ALA A 48 9.84 42.55 -31.11
N SER A 49 9.71 42.72 -29.80
CA SER A 49 9.66 44.03 -29.15
C SER A 49 11.00 44.77 -29.23
N PHE A 50 12.11 44.05 -29.00
CA PHE A 50 13.47 44.57 -29.17
C PHE A 50 13.80 44.92 -30.63
N ARG A 51 13.25 44.19 -31.60
CA ARG A 51 13.38 44.45 -33.04
C ARG A 51 12.57 45.67 -33.48
N ARG A 52 11.41 45.91 -32.85
CA ARG A 52 10.61 47.15 -33.02
C ARG A 52 11.31 48.36 -32.42
N ILE A 53 11.89 48.23 -31.22
CA ILE A 53 12.72 49.27 -30.59
C ILE A 53 13.96 49.56 -31.45
N ARG A 54 14.64 48.53 -31.97
CA ARG A 54 15.78 48.65 -32.89
C ARG A 54 15.41 49.27 -34.25
N LYS A 55 14.18 49.06 -34.75
CA LYS A 55 13.67 49.71 -35.96
C LYS A 55 13.29 51.17 -35.69
N SER A 56 12.70 51.46 -34.52
CA SER A 56 12.37 52.82 -34.08
C SER A 56 13.63 53.66 -33.82
N LEU A 57 14.71 53.04 -33.35
CA LEU A 57 16.04 53.67 -33.19
C LEU A 57 16.80 53.85 -34.51
N LYS A 58 16.36 53.23 -35.61
CA LYS A 58 17.01 53.35 -36.94
C LYS A 58 16.36 54.38 -37.86
N SER A 59 15.19 54.93 -37.51
CA SER A 59 14.45 55.90 -38.34
C SER A 59 14.52 57.34 -37.84
N HIS A 60 15.37 57.65 -36.86
CA HIS A 60 15.73 59.03 -36.51
C HIS A 60 17.22 59.23 -36.80
N SER A 61 17.53 59.53 -38.06
CA SER A 61 18.83 60.08 -38.44
C SER A 61 18.84 61.54 -38.03
N PHE A 62 19.35 61.81 -36.82
CA PHE A 62 19.76 63.17 -36.43
C PHE A 62 21.27 63.27 -36.62
N ASN A 63 21.67 64.29 -37.38
CA ASN A 63 23.02 64.57 -37.80
C ASN A 63 24.01 64.71 -36.63
N SER A 64 25.21 64.15 -36.83
CA SER A 64 26.52 64.68 -36.44
C SER A 64 26.63 65.55 -35.17
N GLU A 65 26.42 65.00 -33.97
CA GLU A 65 27.06 65.49 -32.73
C GLU A 65 26.89 64.58 -31.48
N PHE A 66 26.92 63.26 -31.63
CA PHE A 66 26.96 62.32 -30.47
C PHE A 66 28.04 61.25 -30.59
N ALA A 67 29.15 61.59 -31.26
CA ALA A 67 30.43 60.94 -31.08
C ALA A 67 31.15 61.48 -29.83
N SER A 68 30.43 61.65 -28.72
CA SER A 68 31.05 62.00 -27.44
C SER A 68 30.62 61.02 -26.35
N ARG A 69 31.65 60.29 -25.86
CA ARG A 69 31.72 59.56 -24.58
C ARG A 69 31.06 58.18 -24.52
N GLN A 70 31.62 57.20 -25.23
CA GLN A 70 31.82 55.89 -24.60
C GLN A 70 32.82 56.07 -23.45
N LYS A 71 32.34 56.51 -22.29
CA LYS A 71 33.15 56.56 -21.07
C LYS A 71 33.23 55.14 -20.50
N ILE A 72 34.37 54.51 -20.71
CA ILE A 72 34.76 53.34 -19.92
C ILE A 72 34.86 53.80 -18.47
N LEU A 73 34.28 53.02 -17.57
CA LEU A 73 34.27 53.33 -16.16
C LEU A 73 35.63 52.93 -15.59
N ASP A 74 36.27 53.90 -14.93
CA ASP A 74 37.50 53.64 -14.18
C ASP A 74 37.16 52.77 -12.95
N PRO A 75 37.81 51.60 -12.77
CA PRO A 75 37.62 50.75 -11.60
C PRO A 75 37.87 51.47 -10.26
N GLN A 76 38.70 52.53 -10.25
CA GLN A 76 38.98 53.33 -9.05
C GLN A 76 38.14 54.61 -8.96
N GLY A 77 37.18 54.79 -9.87
CA GLY A 77 36.32 55.97 -9.89
C GLY A 77 35.37 56.03 -8.67
N PRO A 78 35.09 57.24 -8.13
CA PRO A 78 34.20 57.40 -6.97
C PRO A 78 32.77 56.94 -7.23
N PHE A 79 32.34 56.94 -8.49
CA PHE A 79 31.02 56.43 -8.91
C PHE A 79 30.94 54.91 -8.75
N LEU A 80 31.90 54.17 -9.31
CA LEU A 80 31.90 52.71 -9.28
C LEU A 80 32.06 52.20 -7.84
N GLN A 81 32.89 52.87 -7.03
CA GLN A 81 33.03 52.54 -5.60
C GLN A 81 31.73 52.73 -4.81
N ARG A 82 30.97 53.81 -5.07
CA ARG A 82 29.64 54.01 -4.45
C ARG A 82 28.64 52.98 -4.95
N TRP A 83 28.66 52.66 -6.24
CA TRP A 83 27.78 51.66 -6.83
C TRP A 83 28.04 50.26 -6.26
N ASN A 84 29.29 49.83 -6.15
CA ASN A 84 29.65 48.53 -5.57
C ASN A 84 29.15 48.38 -4.14
N LYS A 85 29.15 49.45 -3.35
CA LYS A 85 28.55 49.46 -2.00
C LYS A 85 27.03 49.28 -2.03
N ILE A 86 26.34 49.95 -2.94
CA ILE A 86 24.88 49.81 -3.12
C ILE A 86 24.55 48.39 -3.60
N PHE A 87 25.34 47.86 -4.54
CA PHE A 87 25.18 46.51 -5.07
C PHE A 87 25.34 45.45 -3.97
N VAL A 88 26.40 45.54 -3.16
CA VAL A 88 26.60 44.62 -2.03
C VAL A 88 25.42 44.66 -1.05
N LEU A 89 24.90 45.85 -0.72
CA LEU A 89 23.70 45.96 0.13
C LEU A 89 22.48 45.27 -0.52
N SER A 90 22.30 45.43 -1.83
CA SER A 90 21.24 44.73 -2.58
C SER A 90 21.42 43.22 -2.57
N CYS A 91 22.66 42.71 -2.70
CA CYS A 91 22.96 41.28 -2.63
C CYS A 91 22.58 40.69 -1.27
N VAL A 92 22.83 41.42 -0.19
CA VAL A 92 22.48 40.98 1.17
C VAL A 92 20.97 40.89 1.35
N ILE A 93 20.24 41.88 0.84
CA ILE A 93 18.78 41.85 0.81
C ILE A 93 18.29 40.65 -0.02
N ALA A 94 18.87 40.41 -1.20
CA ALA A 94 18.51 39.29 -2.07
C ALA A 94 18.67 37.92 -1.37
N VAL A 95 19.84 37.70 -0.75
CA VAL A 95 20.14 36.48 0.03
C VAL A 95 19.19 36.31 1.21
N SER A 96 18.71 37.41 1.79
CA SER A 96 17.75 37.40 2.90
C SER A 96 16.32 37.09 2.47
N LEU A 97 15.97 37.31 1.20
CA LEU A 97 14.67 37.02 0.62
C LEU A 97 14.55 35.56 0.15
N ASP A 98 15.66 34.90 -0.17
CA ASP A 98 15.66 33.50 -0.63
C ASP A 98 14.98 32.51 0.35
N PRO A 99 15.17 32.61 1.69
CA PRO A 99 14.43 31.77 2.65
C PRO A 99 12.91 31.96 2.66
N LEU A 100 12.39 33.12 2.24
CA LEU A 100 10.95 33.39 2.24
C LEU A 100 10.19 32.46 1.28
N PHE A 101 10.85 31.98 0.22
CA PHE A 101 10.26 31.00 -0.69
C PHE A 101 9.96 29.64 -0.04
N PHE A 102 10.60 29.31 1.10
CA PHE A 102 10.26 28.11 1.87
C PHE A 102 8.99 28.26 2.71
N TYR A 103 8.52 29.49 2.95
CA TYR A 103 7.28 29.77 3.67
C TYR A 103 6.04 29.81 2.77
N VAL A 104 6.23 29.90 1.46
CA VAL A 104 5.15 29.84 0.47
C VAL A 104 4.38 28.51 0.53
N PRO A 105 5.02 27.33 0.57
CA PRO A 105 4.32 26.07 0.75
C PRO A 105 3.85 25.89 2.22
N VAL A 106 2.58 26.15 2.47
CA VAL A 106 1.93 25.97 3.78
C VAL A 106 1.16 24.64 3.80
N ILE A 107 1.15 23.95 4.94
CA ILE A 107 0.32 22.76 5.13
C ILE A 107 -1.05 23.22 5.58
N ASP A 108 -2.08 23.02 4.76
CA ASP A 108 -3.47 23.27 5.14
C ASP A 108 -3.89 22.22 6.19
N ASP A 109 -4.13 22.66 7.42
CA ASP A 109 -4.48 21.80 8.54
C ASP A 109 -5.74 20.97 8.32
N ARG A 110 -6.68 21.45 7.49
CA ARG A 110 -7.96 20.76 7.24
C ARG A 110 -7.84 19.68 6.18
N LYS A 111 -7.04 19.91 5.14
CA LYS A 111 -6.89 18.98 4.01
C LYS A 111 -5.62 18.13 4.11
N LYS A 112 -4.72 18.44 5.07
CA LYS A 112 -3.36 17.90 5.17
C LYS A 112 -2.62 17.96 3.83
N CYS A 113 -2.97 18.94 3.00
CA CYS A 113 -2.43 19.16 1.66
C CYS A 113 -1.48 20.36 1.69
N LEU A 114 -0.49 20.36 0.81
CA LEU A 114 0.30 21.56 0.57
C LEU A 114 -0.55 22.58 -0.19
N SER A 115 -0.86 23.70 0.45
CA SER A 115 -1.37 24.89 -0.21
C SER A 115 -0.22 25.89 -0.41
N LEU A 116 -0.28 26.68 -1.47
CA LEU A 116 0.63 27.79 -1.68
C LEU A 116 -0.04 29.04 -1.11
N ASP A 117 0.62 29.73 -0.18
CA ASP A 117 0.15 31.04 0.27
C ASP A 117 0.46 32.08 -0.81
N SER A 118 -0.55 32.39 -1.62
CA SER A 118 -0.43 33.36 -2.71
C SER A 118 0.01 34.75 -2.23
N LYS A 119 -0.28 35.14 -0.99
CA LYS A 119 0.15 36.46 -0.48
C LYS A 119 1.64 36.47 -0.21
N MET A 120 2.16 35.43 0.42
CA MET A 120 3.60 35.28 0.67
C MET A 120 4.37 35.08 -0.63
N GLU A 121 3.81 34.30 -1.57
CA GLU A 121 4.39 34.07 -2.89
C GLU A 121 4.56 35.34 -3.71
N ILE A 122 3.49 36.15 -3.82
CA ILE A 122 3.52 37.40 -4.56
C ILE A 122 4.51 38.37 -3.90
N THR A 123 4.48 38.47 -2.57
CA THR A 123 5.37 39.37 -1.82
C THR A 123 6.84 39.01 -2.02
N ALA A 124 7.20 37.74 -1.85
CA ALA A 124 8.57 37.25 -2.05
C ALA A 124 9.02 37.42 -3.51
N SER A 125 8.15 37.16 -4.48
CA SER A 125 8.45 37.30 -5.91
C SER A 125 8.72 38.76 -6.29
N VAL A 126 7.89 39.70 -5.84
CA VAL A 126 8.07 41.14 -6.11
C VAL A 126 9.37 41.66 -5.51
N LEU A 127 9.65 41.30 -4.25
CA LEU A 127 10.89 41.70 -3.57
C LEU A 127 12.13 41.12 -4.27
N ARG A 128 12.07 39.87 -4.73
CA ARG A 128 13.19 39.23 -5.46
C ARG A 128 13.42 39.88 -6.82
N SER A 129 12.35 40.14 -7.59
CA SER A 129 12.46 40.84 -8.88
C SER A 129 13.05 42.24 -8.75
N PHE A 130 12.78 42.95 -7.65
CA PHE A 130 13.42 44.24 -7.39
C PHE A 130 14.94 44.11 -7.23
N THR A 131 15.41 43.08 -6.50
CA THR A 131 16.85 42.82 -6.34
C THR A 131 17.54 42.38 -7.65
N ASP A 132 16.83 41.67 -8.53
CA ASP A 132 17.36 41.22 -9.83
C ASP A 132 17.73 42.41 -10.75
N ILE A 133 17.03 43.55 -10.62
CA ILE A 133 17.35 44.78 -11.37
C ILE A 133 18.76 45.28 -11.04
N PHE A 134 19.15 45.24 -9.76
CA PHE A 134 20.49 45.67 -9.34
C PHE A 134 21.59 44.75 -9.88
N TYR A 135 21.35 43.44 -9.96
CA TYR A 135 22.26 42.50 -10.60
C TYR A 135 22.39 42.73 -12.10
N ILE A 136 21.29 43.00 -12.81
CA ILE A 136 21.34 43.34 -14.24
C ILE A 136 22.17 44.61 -14.46
N LEU A 137 21.97 45.64 -13.64
CA LEU A 137 22.75 46.88 -13.71
C LEU A 137 24.23 46.64 -13.39
N HIS A 138 24.55 45.78 -12.42
CA HIS A 138 25.93 45.37 -12.13
C HIS A 138 26.59 44.67 -13.32
N ILE A 139 25.91 43.72 -13.96
CA ILE A 139 26.41 43.04 -15.18
C ILE A 139 26.70 44.07 -16.27
N ILE A 140 25.81 45.05 -16.48
CA ILE A 140 25.99 46.11 -17.49
C ILE A 140 27.24 46.96 -17.17
N PHE A 141 27.45 47.31 -15.89
CA PHE A 141 28.61 48.09 -15.48
C PHE A 141 29.91 47.29 -15.58
N GLU A 142 29.90 46.00 -15.31
CA GLU A 142 31.10 45.15 -15.43
C GLU A 142 31.58 45.04 -16.89
N PHE A 143 30.65 44.97 -17.86
CA PHE A 143 30.99 45.07 -19.29
C PHE A 143 31.57 46.45 -19.72
N ARG A 144 31.40 47.47 -18.88
CA ARG A 144 31.85 48.85 -19.15
C ARG A 144 33.02 49.29 -18.27
N THR A 145 33.47 48.43 -17.36
CA THR A 145 34.54 48.75 -16.40
C THR A 145 35.88 48.28 -16.94
N GLY A 146 36.84 49.20 -17.03
CA GLY A 146 38.20 48.88 -17.44
C GLY A 146 38.92 48.03 -16.41
N PHE A 147 39.94 47.28 -16.82
CA PHE A 147 40.76 46.51 -15.88
C PHE A 147 42.23 46.92 -15.95
N ILE A 148 42.93 46.80 -14.82
CA ILE A 148 44.37 47.03 -14.76
C ILE A 148 45.08 45.72 -15.15
N ALA A 149 45.94 45.75 -16.18
CA ALA A 149 46.62 44.55 -16.68
C ALA A 149 47.62 44.01 -15.64
N PRO A 150 47.58 42.70 -15.27
CA PRO A 150 48.49 42.13 -14.27
C PRO A 150 49.98 42.28 -14.62
N SER A 151 50.32 42.18 -15.91
CA SER A 151 51.68 42.37 -16.44
C SER A 151 52.24 43.77 -16.19
N SER A 152 51.38 44.78 -16.05
CA SER A 152 51.77 46.17 -15.80
C SER A 152 51.92 46.53 -14.31
N ARG A 153 51.57 45.61 -13.39
CA ARG A 153 51.74 45.81 -11.94
C ARG A 153 53.19 45.63 -11.48
N VAL A 154 53.99 44.85 -12.21
CA VAL A 154 55.40 44.55 -11.88
C VAL A 154 56.30 45.79 -11.97
N PHE A 155 55.88 46.82 -12.71
CA PHE A 155 56.57 48.12 -12.83
C PHE A 155 55.91 49.26 -12.03
N GLY A 156 54.98 48.95 -11.13
CA GLY A 156 54.39 49.92 -10.19
C GLY A 156 53.41 50.94 -10.78
N ARG A 157 53.16 50.97 -12.10
CA ARG A 157 52.33 51.99 -12.75
C ARG A 157 51.00 51.55 -13.33
N GLY A 158 50.70 50.24 -13.35
CA GLY A 158 49.37 49.68 -13.66
C GLY A 158 48.61 50.37 -14.81
N VAL A 159 48.79 49.91 -16.06
CA VAL A 159 48.11 50.49 -17.22
C VAL A 159 46.65 50.03 -17.24
N LEU A 160 45.73 51.01 -17.32
CA LEU A 160 44.29 50.76 -17.50
C LEU A 160 44.03 50.32 -18.94
N VAL A 161 43.47 49.12 -19.11
CA VAL A 161 43.05 48.61 -20.41
C VAL A 161 41.62 49.05 -20.67
N GLU A 162 41.47 49.93 -21.65
CA GLU A 162 40.20 50.52 -22.09
C GLU A 162 39.56 49.77 -23.27
N ASP A 163 40.22 48.75 -23.83
CA ASP A 163 39.68 48.01 -24.96
C ASP A 163 38.42 47.22 -24.58
N THR A 164 37.29 47.58 -25.20
CA THR A 164 35.96 47.02 -24.93
C THR A 164 35.89 45.52 -25.22
N TRP A 165 36.61 45.04 -26.23
CA TRP A 165 36.64 43.61 -26.57
C TRP A 165 37.44 42.80 -25.53
N ALA A 166 38.58 43.32 -25.10
CA ALA A 166 39.40 42.70 -24.06
C ALA A 166 38.68 42.63 -22.71
N ILE A 167 37.94 43.68 -22.33
CA ILE A 167 37.10 43.72 -21.13
C ILE A 167 36.00 42.66 -21.20
N ALA A 168 35.24 42.64 -22.30
CA ALA A 168 34.15 41.69 -22.48
C ALA A 168 34.64 40.24 -22.46
N LYS A 169 35.75 39.92 -23.15
CA LYS A 169 36.33 38.57 -23.17
C LYS A 169 36.77 38.11 -21.78
N ARG A 170 37.42 38.99 -21.01
CA ARG A 170 37.86 38.68 -19.65
C ARG A 170 36.67 38.40 -18.74
N TYR A 171 35.65 39.24 -18.78
CA TYR A 171 34.45 39.09 -17.94
C TYR A 171 33.64 37.83 -18.30
N LEU A 172 33.43 37.58 -19.61
CA LEU A 172 32.72 36.39 -20.11
C LEU A 172 33.36 35.06 -19.67
N LEU A 173 34.69 35.02 -19.56
CA LEU A 173 35.44 33.81 -19.19
C LEU A 173 35.57 33.58 -17.67
N SER A 174 35.32 34.60 -16.85
CA SER A 174 35.61 34.55 -15.41
C SER A 174 34.35 34.56 -14.54
N TYR A 175 33.61 35.68 -14.52
CA TYR A 175 32.54 35.92 -13.54
C TYR A 175 31.14 35.93 -14.14
N PHE A 176 31.02 36.10 -15.47
CA PHE A 176 29.72 36.24 -16.15
C PHE A 176 28.74 35.09 -15.91
N LEU A 177 29.21 33.84 -15.86
CA LEU A 177 28.34 32.69 -15.57
C LEU A 177 27.77 32.73 -14.15
N ILE A 178 28.55 33.19 -13.17
CA ILE A 178 28.12 33.31 -11.78
C ILE A 178 27.05 34.40 -11.66
N ASP A 179 27.29 35.56 -12.28
CA ASP A 179 26.37 36.70 -12.25
C ASP A 179 25.06 36.42 -13.00
N ILE A 180 25.11 35.71 -14.13
CA ILE A 180 23.89 35.25 -14.82
C ILE A 180 23.10 34.26 -13.97
N LEU A 181 23.77 33.27 -13.37
CA LEU A 181 23.09 32.29 -12.52
C LEU A 181 22.40 32.98 -11.34
N ALA A 182 23.03 34.01 -10.74
CA ALA A 182 22.45 34.80 -9.64
C ALA A 182 21.17 35.58 -10.01
N VAL A 183 20.99 35.93 -11.30
CA VAL A 183 19.83 36.68 -11.84
C VAL A 183 18.66 35.77 -12.24
N LEU A 184 18.88 34.46 -12.44
CA LEU A 184 17.81 33.58 -12.93
C LEU A 184 16.69 33.45 -11.88
N PRO A 185 15.41 33.69 -12.24
CA PRO A 185 14.29 33.55 -11.33
C PRO A 185 13.86 32.08 -11.18
N LEU A 186 14.81 31.19 -10.87
CA LEU A 186 14.56 29.75 -10.78
C LEU A 186 13.54 29.39 -9.68
N PRO A 187 13.58 29.97 -8.47
CA PRO A 187 12.57 29.72 -7.45
C PRO A 187 11.15 30.10 -7.92
N GLN A 188 11.00 31.26 -8.58
CA GLN A 188 9.72 31.75 -9.09
C GLN A 188 9.18 30.83 -10.19
N VAL A 189 10.04 30.36 -11.11
CA VAL A 189 9.65 29.44 -12.19
C VAL A 189 9.18 28.10 -11.61
N VAL A 190 9.88 27.55 -10.62
CA VAL A 190 9.50 26.29 -9.99
C VAL A 190 8.15 26.43 -9.27
N ILE A 191 7.98 27.48 -8.47
CA ILE A 191 6.76 27.67 -7.67
C ILE A 191 5.55 27.97 -8.57
N LEU A 192 5.66 28.86 -9.55
CA LEU A 192 4.54 29.28 -10.39
C LEU A 192 4.16 28.27 -11.49
N ILE A 193 5.13 27.54 -12.03
CA ILE A 193 4.90 26.70 -13.22
C ILE A 193 4.89 25.22 -12.88
N ILE A 194 5.77 24.78 -11.98
CA ILE A 194 5.97 23.35 -11.71
C ILE A 194 5.02 22.87 -10.61
N ILE A 195 4.96 23.56 -9.46
CA ILE A 195 4.14 23.14 -8.31
C ILE A 195 2.64 23.00 -8.67
N PRO A 196 1.96 24.00 -9.27
CA PRO A 196 0.53 23.87 -9.59
C PRO A 196 0.24 22.85 -10.71
N LYS A 197 1.24 22.44 -11.49
CA LYS A 197 1.10 21.42 -12.54
C LYS A 197 1.43 20.00 -12.10
N MET A 198 2.08 19.84 -10.94
CA MET A 198 2.41 18.53 -10.39
C MET A 198 1.20 17.97 -9.62
N GLY A 199 0.33 17.26 -10.33
CA GLY A 199 -0.73 16.44 -9.72
C GLY A 199 -0.15 15.41 -8.73
N GLY A 200 -0.93 15.12 -7.68
CA GLY A 200 -0.53 14.39 -6.47
C GLY A 200 0.23 13.07 -6.67
N SER A 201 0.95 12.70 -5.59
CA SER A 201 2.01 11.66 -5.42
C SER A 201 3.46 12.13 -5.64
N SER A 202 3.71 13.15 -6.46
CA SER A 202 5.08 13.65 -6.74
C SER A 202 5.58 14.73 -5.79
N TYR A 203 4.81 15.07 -4.75
CA TYR A 203 5.08 16.15 -3.81
C TYR A 203 6.47 16.05 -3.14
N LEU A 204 6.92 14.83 -2.79
CA LEU A 204 8.26 14.63 -2.21
C LEU A 204 9.39 15.01 -3.19
N ASN A 205 9.18 14.75 -4.48
CA ASN A 205 10.14 15.11 -5.53
C ASN A 205 10.11 16.62 -5.80
N THR A 206 8.94 17.26 -5.72
CA THR A 206 8.78 18.72 -5.82
C THR A 206 9.47 19.46 -4.68
N LYS A 207 9.37 18.94 -3.45
CA LYS A 207 10.08 19.47 -2.27
C LYS A 207 11.58 19.41 -2.43
N ASN A 208 12.10 18.25 -2.84
CA ASN A 208 13.52 18.06 -3.07
C ASN A 208 14.01 18.95 -4.22
N LEU A 209 13.23 19.09 -5.29
CA LEU A 209 13.54 20.00 -6.40
C LEU A 209 13.60 21.46 -5.94
N LEU A 210 12.62 21.93 -5.16
CA LEU A 210 12.61 23.29 -4.62
C LEU A 210 13.84 23.53 -3.73
N LYS A 211 14.20 22.55 -2.88
CA LYS A 211 15.42 22.58 -2.06
C LYS A 211 16.68 22.69 -2.92
N PHE A 212 16.82 21.86 -3.95
CA PHE A 212 17.98 21.91 -4.85
C PHE A 212 18.05 23.24 -5.57
N VAL A 213 16.94 23.77 -6.06
CA VAL A 213 16.89 25.04 -6.79
C VAL A 213 17.25 26.22 -5.88
N VAL A 214 16.73 26.27 -4.65
CA VAL A 214 17.07 27.34 -3.71
C VAL A 214 18.53 27.25 -3.26
N ILE A 215 19.06 26.07 -2.96
CA ILE A 215 20.50 25.90 -2.61
C ILE A 215 21.40 26.24 -3.80
N PHE A 216 21.03 25.79 -5.00
CA PHE A 216 21.77 26.07 -6.24
C PHE A 216 21.78 27.56 -6.59
N GLN A 217 20.73 28.31 -6.24
CA GLN A 217 20.66 29.76 -6.40
C GLN A 217 21.41 30.54 -5.30
N TYR A 218 21.37 30.03 -4.07
CA TYR A 218 21.98 30.66 -2.90
C TYR A 218 23.51 30.70 -3.00
N VAL A 219 24.13 29.61 -3.50
CA VAL A 219 25.60 29.49 -3.58
C VAL A 219 26.23 30.55 -4.50
N PRO A 220 25.80 30.74 -5.77
CA PRO A 220 26.29 31.83 -6.62
C PRO A 220 26.03 33.22 -6.04
N SER A 221 24.84 33.43 -5.45
CA SER A 221 24.46 34.73 -4.88
C SER A 221 25.31 35.13 -3.66
N SER A 222 25.78 34.14 -2.90
CA SER A 222 26.75 34.34 -1.81
C SER A 222 28.19 34.49 -2.30
N LEU A 223 28.59 33.79 -3.38
CA LEU A 223 29.96 33.83 -3.93
C LEU A 223 30.23 35.09 -4.76
N GLY A 224 29.20 35.73 -5.33
CA GLY A 224 29.32 37.00 -6.06
C GLY A 224 29.69 38.21 -5.19
N GLN A 225 29.77 38.04 -3.87
CA GLN A 225 30.10 39.11 -2.93
C GLN A 225 31.62 39.25 -2.77
N ASN A 226 32.31 39.79 -3.78
CA ASN A 226 33.71 40.22 -3.64
C ASN A 226 33.79 41.50 -2.78
N LEU A 227 33.54 41.37 -1.47
CA LEU A 227 33.67 42.44 -0.48
C LEU A 227 35.15 42.77 -0.27
N HIS A 228 35.66 43.74 -1.02
CA HIS A 228 36.90 44.41 -0.67
C HIS A 228 36.61 45.44 0.44
N THR A 229 36.92 45.10 1.68
CA THR A 229 36.77 46.02 2.82
C THR A 229 37.87 47.08 2.78
N SER A 230 37.49 48.35 2.90
CA SER A 230 38.44 49.45 3.12
C SER A 230 38.88 49.48 4.59
N THR A 231 39.87 50.32 4.91
CA THR A 231 40.35 50.55 6.29
C THR A 231 39.40 51.40 7.14
N TYR A 232 38.24 51.81 6.60
CA TYR A 232 37.28 52.65 7.30
C TYR A 232 36.43 51.85 8.29
N VAL A 233 36.44 52.28 9.55
CA VAL A 233 35.81 51.57 10.68
C VAL A 233 34.32 51.26 10.42
N TRP A 234 33.55 52.19 9.86
CA TRP A 234 32.13 51.96 9.58
C TRP A 234 31.87 50.94 8.47
N GLU A 235 32.77 50.82 7.49
CA GLU A 235 32.64 49.80 6.44
C GLU A 235 32.90 48.40 7.02
N ILE A 236 33.84 48.29 7.96
CA ILE A 236 34.12 47.06 8.69
C ILE A 236 32.92 46.69 9.58
N CYS A 237 32.39 47.63 10.37
CA CYS A 237 31.21 47.39 11.22
C CYS A 237 29.98 46.96 10.40
N PHE A 238 29.75 47.59 9.25
CA PHE A 238 28.66 47.24 8.34
C PHE A 238 28.85 45.85 7.72
N ALA A 239 30.06 45.51 7.27
CA ALA A 239 30.37 44.18 6.75
C ALA A 239 30.17 43.10 7.82
N VAL A 240 30.64 43.31 9.05
CA VAL A 240 30.46 42.40 10.18
C VAL A 240 28.97 42.19 10.50
N PHE A 241 28.19 43.28 10.56
CA PHE A 241 26.75 43.20 10.81
C PHE A 241 26.03 42.35 9.75
N ILE A 242 26.35 42.59 8.48
CA ILE A 242 25.81 41.84 7.35
C ILE A 242 26.19 40.36 7.41
N SER A 243 27.45 40.05 7.72
CA SER A 243 27.90 38.66 7.86
C SER A 243 27.17 37.94 8.99
N ILE A 244 26.99 38.58 10.14
CA ILE A 244 26.25 38.01 11.27
C ILE A 244 24.77 37.80 10.91
N PHE A 245 24.14 38.79 10.28
CA PHE A 245 22.74 38.69 9.86
C PHE A 245 22.53 37.56 8.84
N GLY A 246 23.42 37.44 7.85
CA GLY A 246 23.41 36.35 6.87
C GLY A 246 23.58 34.96 7.51
N LEU A 247 24.48 34.83 8.49
CA LEU A 247 24.68 33.58 9.23
C LEU A 247 23.44 33.17 10.05
N VAL A 248 22.78 34.13 10.70
CA VAL A 248 21.53 33.87 11.45
C VAL A 248 20.41 33.40 10.51
N LEU A 249 20.23 34.07 9.36
CA LEU A 249 19.22 33.67 8.37
C LEU A 249 19.52 32.29 7.77
N PHE A 250 20.79 31.98 7.50
CA PHE A 250 21.20 30.67 7.01
C PHE A 250 20.95 29.56 8.04
N SER A 251 21.25 29.80 9.31
CA SER A 251 20.96 28.87 10.41
C SER A 251 19.46 28.60 10.54
N PHE A 252 18.63 29.65 10.44
CA PHE A 252 17.18 29.53 10.48
C PHE A 252 16.63 28.74 9.28
N LEU A 253 17.15 28.98 8.07
CA LEU A 253 16.81 28.21 6.87
C LEU A 253 17.13 26.72 7.06
N ILE A 254 18.31 26.39 7.60
CA ILE A 254 18.69 25.00 7.90
C ILE A 254 17.73 24.37 8.91
N GLY A 255 17.40 25.07 10.00
CA GLY A 255 16.51 24.56 11.05
C GLY A 255 15.09 24.27 10.55
N ASN A 256 14.52 25.16 9.73
CA ASN A 256 13.21 24.95 9.11
C ASN A 256 13.25 23.80 8.09
N MET A 257 14.30 23.71 7.28
CA MET A 257 14.51 22.58 6.37
C MET A 257 14.62 21.25 7.11
N GLN A 258 15.31 21.20 8.25
CA GLN A 258 15.43 20.00 9.08
C GLN A 258 14.07 19.56 9.64
N THR A 259 13.31 20.49 10.21
CA THR A 259 11.97 20.21 10.77
C THR A 259 10.99 19.73 9.69
N TYR A 260 11.06 20.33 8.50
CA TYR A 260 10.25 19.93 7.36
C TYR A 260 10.63 18.53 6.81
N LEU A 261 11.92 18.20 6.76
CA LEU A 261 12.38 16.86 6.36
C LEU A 261 11.91 15.80 7.35
N GLN A 262 12.03 16.09 8.65
CA GLN A 262 11.60 15.17 9.71
C GLN A 262 10.11 14.84 9.62
N SER A 263 9.24 15.83 9.38
CA SER A 263 7.79 15.60 9.27
C SER A 263 7.39 14.64 8.14
N THR A 264 8.21 14.54 7.08
CA THR A 264 7.95 13.62 5.97
C THR A 264 8.57 12.24 6.21
N THR A 265 9.64 12.15 6.99
CA THR A 265 10.30 10.87 7.33
C THR A 265 9.73 10.19 8.57
N THR A 266 8.90 10.87 9.39
CA THR A 266 8.35 10.31 10.64
C THR A 266 7.69 8.94 10.44
N ARG A 267 6.80 8.79 9.46
CA ARG A 267 6.10 7.51 9.22
C ARG A 267 7.03 6.39 8.76
N LEU A 268 8.03 6.71 7.95
CA LEU A 268 9.03 5.73 7.51
C LEU A 268 9.95 5.33 8.66
N GLU A 269 10.31 6.28 9.52
CA GLU A 269 11.19 6.03 10.65
C GLU A 269 10.49 5.29 11.78
N GLU A 270 9.22 5.63 12.08
CA GLU A 270 8.34 4.86 12.97
C GLU A 270 8.30 3.38 12.54
N MET A 271 8.14 3.12 11.24
CA MET A 271 8.15 1.76 10.70
C MET A 271 9.51 1.08 10.84
N ARG A 272 10.60 1.78 10.54
CA ARG A 272 11.97 1.24 10.66
C ARG A 272 12.32 0.90 12.10
N ILE A 273 11.91 1.73 13.06
CA ILE A 273 12.09 1.48 14.49
C ILE A 273 11.32 0.22 14.90
N LYS A 274 10.02 0.14 14.60
CA LYS A 274 9.21 -1.06 14.89
C LYS A 274 9.81 -2.34 14.29
N ARG A 275 10.30 -2.28 13.05
CA ARG A 275 10.96 -3.42 12.41
C ARG A 275 12.26 -3.81 13.11
N ARG A 276 13.09 -2.85 13.52
CA ARG A 276 14.33 -3.10 14.26
C ARG A 276 14.04 -3.75 15.61
N ASP A 277 13.07 -3.23 16.33
CA ASP A 277 12.67 -3.74 17.65
C ASP A 277 12.15 -5.18 17.53
N ALA A 278 11.35 -5.48 16.51
CA ALA A 278 10.90 -6.84 16.20
C ALA A 278 12.08 -7.79 15.89
N GLU A 279 13.03 -7.39 15.04
CA GLU A 279 14.21 -8.21 14.75
C GLU A 279 15.08 -8.46 15.99
N GLN A 280 15.27 -7.43 16.82
CA GLN A 280 16.00 -7.57 18.07
C GLN A 280 15.28 -8.52 19.04
N TRP A 281 13.95 -8.43 19.14
CA TRP A 281 13.16 -9.36 19.93
C TRP A 281 13.24 -10.80 19.39
N MET A 282 13.15 -11.01 18.08
CA MET A 282 13.25 -12.34 17.44
C MET A 282 14.64 -12.97 17.57
N SER A 283 15.69 -12.15 17.56
CA SER A 283 17.07 -12.61 17.76
C SER A 283 17.33 -12.97 19.22
N HIS A 284 16.88 -12.13 20.16
CA HIS A 284 17.00 -12.39 21.60
C HIS A 284 16.28 -13.66 22.04
N ARG A 285 15.15 -14.00 21.41
CA ARG A 285 14.40 -15.24 21.67
C ARG A 285 14.90 -16.45 20.89
N LEU A 286 15.95 -16.32 20.08
CA LEU A 286 16.53 -17.40 19.28
C LEU A 286 15.49 -18.12 18.41
N LEU A 287 14.54 -17.38 17.82
CA LEU A 287 13.52 -17.97 16.96
C LEU A 287 14.15 -18.63 15.73
N PRO A 288 13.61 -19.77 15.25
CA PRO A 288 14.09 -20.41 14.03
C PRO A 288 13.83 -19.54 12.80
N ASP A 289 14.70 -19.63 11.80
CA ASP A 289 14.66 -18.72 10.63
C ASP A 289 13.36 -18.83 9.82
N ASN A 290 12.72 -20.01 9.77
CA ASN A 290 11.41 -20.18 9.16
C ASN A 290 10.36 -19.27 9.84
N LEU A 291 10.33 -19.26 11.17
CA LEU A 291 9.37 -18.45 11.93
C LEU A 291 9.68 -16.96 11.78
N ARG A 292 10.96 -16.58 11.80
CA ARG A 292 11.39 -15.19 11.55
C ARG A 292 10.94 -14.71 10.19
N GLU A 293 11.10 -15.52 9.15
CA GLU A 293 10.69 -15.16 7.80
C GLU A 293 9.17 -15.02 7.69
N ARG A 294 8.40 -15.88 8.37
CA ARG A 294 6.93 -15.74 8.45
C ARG A 294 6.52 -14.43 9.15
N ILE A 295 7.18 -14.07 10.25
CA ILE A 295 6.92 -12.79 10.95
C ILE A 295 7.25 -11.60 10.05
N ARG A 296 8.39 -11.63 9.34
CA ARG A 296 8.77 -10.57 8.39
C ARG A 296 7.74 -10.37 7.28
N ARG A 297 7.27 -11.47 6.68
CA ARG A 297 6.21 -11.40 5.66
C ARG A 297 4.92 -10.81 6.21
N TYR A 298 4.50 -11.24 7.40
CA TYR A 298 3.32 -10.70 8.07
C TYR A 298 3.43 -9.20 8.32
N GLU A 299 4.53 -8.72 8.91
CA GLU A 299 4.75 -7.29 9.15
C GLU A 299 4.79 -6.47 7.86
N GLN A 300 5.39 -7.03 6.80
CA GLN A 300 5.42 -6.39 5.50
C GLN A 300 4.03 -6.29 4.86
N TYR A 301 3.25 -7.38 4.89
CA TYR A 301 1.87 -7.39 4.39
C TYR A 301 0.99 -6.41 5.17
N ARG A 302 1.01 -6.49 6.51
CA ARG A 302 0.27 -5.58 7.39
C ARG A 302 0.58 -4.12 7.08
N TRP A 303 1.84 -3.77 6.81
CA TRP A 303 2.22 -2.41 6.45
C TRP A 303 1.70 -1.98 5.08
N GLN A 304 1.71 -2.86 4.08
CA GLN A 304 1.20 -2.53 2.75
C GLN A 304 -0.30 -2.22 2.80
N GLU A 305 -1.05 -2.95 3.63
CA GLU A 305 -2.50 -2.78 3.77
C GLU A 305 -2.86 -1.57 4.66
N THR A 306 -2.34 -1.54 5.89
CA THR A 306 -2.74 -0.53 6.88
C THR A 306 -1.93 0.78 6.81
N ARG A 307 -0.80 0.78 6.11
CA ARG A 307 0.20 1.89 6.11
C ARG A 307 0.64 2.33 7.51
N GLY A 308 0.60 1.40 8.47
CA GLY A 308 0.97 1.64 9.86
C GLY A 308 -0.09 2.35 10.69
N VAL A 309 -1.30 2.50 10.16
CA VAL A 309 -2.46 2.97 10.94
C VAL A 309 -2.95 1.81 11.80
N ASP A 310 -3.06 2.06 13.10
CA ASP A 310 -3.73 1.14 14.00
C ASP A 310 -5.25 1.37 13.90
N GLU A 311 -5.93 0.50 13.15
CA GLU A 311 -7.36 0.61 12.88
C GLU A 311 -8.21 0.58 14.16
N GLU A 312 -7.85 -0.25 15.14
CA GLU A 312 -8.59 -0.34 16.40
C GLU A 312 -8.45 0.96 17.20
N MET A 313 -7.25 1.51 17.31
CA MET A 313 -7.00 2.78 17.98
C MET A 313 -7.71 3.94 17.27
N LEU A 314 -7.67 3.97 15.92
CA LEU A 314 -8.33 4.99 15.13
C LEU A 314 -9.84 5.01 15.39
N VAL A 315 -10.47 3.83 15.30
CA VAL A 315 -11.91 3.67 15.50
C VAL A 315 -12.31 3.90 16.96
N HIS A 316 -11.45 3.53 17.93
CA HIS A 316 -11.68 3.78 19.35
C HIS A 316 -11.73 5.28 19.69
N ASN A 317 -10.90 6.10 19.04
CA ASN A 317 -10.85 7.55 19.27
C ASN A 317 -12.07 8.30 18.71
N LEU A 318 -12.95 7.63 17.94
CA LEU A 318 -14.16 8.22 17.41
C LEU A 318 -15.31 8.17 18.43
N PRO A 319 -16.24 9.15 18.38
CA PRO A 319 -17.53 9.08 19.04
C PRO A 319 -18.28 7.76 18.79
N LYS A 320 -19.10 7.34 19.77
CA LYS A 320 -19.73 6.00 19.78
C LYS A 320 -20.65 5.76 18.59
N ASP A 321 -21.37 6.79 18.15
CA ASP A 321 -22.23 6.82 16.97
C ASP A 321 -21.43 6.54 15.69
N LEU A 322 -20.37 7.31 15.42
CA LEU A 322 -19.53 7.11 14.23
C LEU A 322 -18.86 5.74 14.22
N ARG A 323 -18.37 5.28 15.37
CA ARG A 323 -17.78 3.94 15.47
C ARG A 323 -18.76 2.84 15.07
N ARG A 324 -20.01 2.93 15.54
CA ARG A 324 -21.06 1.95 15.21
C ARG A 324 -21.37 1.96 13.72
N ASP A 325 -21.55 3.14 13.13
CA ASP A 325 -21.87 3.27 11.70
C ASP A 325 -20.75 2.70 10.82
N ILE A 326 -19.48 2.96 11.16
CA ILE A 326 -18.32 2.42 10.45
C ILE A 326 -18.29 0.89 10.57
N LYS A 327 -18.39 0.35 11.78
CA LYS A 327 -18.37 -1.11 12.00
C LYS A 327 -19.53 -1.80 11.29
N ARG A 328 -20.74 -1.23 11.37
CA ARG A 328 -21.92 -1.74 10.66
C ARG A 328 -21.70 -1.74 9.15
N HIS A 329 -21.16 -0.65 8.59
CA HIS A 329 -20.87 -0.57 7.15
C HIS A 329 -19.87 -1.64 6.68
N LEU A 330 -18.84 -1.91 7.48
CA LEU A 330 -17.79 -2.88 7.14
C LEU A 330 -18.25 -4.34 7.29
N CYS A 331 -19.03 -4.63 8.33
CA CYS A 331 -19.25 -6.02 8.76
C CYS A 331 -20.65 -6.57 8.46
N LEU A 332 -21.69 -5.72 8.36
CA LEU A 332 -23.08 -6.19 8.25
C LEU A 332 -23.29 -7.10 7.04
N ALA A 333 -22.71 -6.74 5.89
CA ALA A 333 -22.82 -7.54 4.67
C ALA A 333 -22.21 -8.94 4.82
N LEU A 334 -21.18 -9.10 5.66
CA LEU A 334 -20.59 -10.41 5.96
C LEU A 334 -21.46 -11.22 6.93
N LEU A 335 -21.96 -10.59 7.99
CA LEU A 335 -22.83 -11.28 8.96
C LEU A 335 -24.08 -11.81 8.27
N MET A 336 -24.70 -11.02 7.38
CA MET A 336 -25.88 -11.43 6.63
C MET A 336 -25.65 -12.60 5.67
N ARG A 337 -24.40 -12.98 5.37
CA ARG A 337 -24.10 -14.21 4.62
C ARG A 337 -24.33 -15.48 5.42
N VAL A 338 -24.29 -15.40 6.75
CA VAL A 338 -24.61 -16.52 7.63
C VAL A 338 -26.12 -16.66 7.67
N PRO A 339 -26.72 -17.77 7.17
CA PRO A 339 -28.17 -17.92 7.06
C PRO A 339 -28.91 -17.84 8.40
N MET A 340 -28.20 -18.06 9.50
CA MET A 340 -28.73 -17.90 10.86
C MET A 340 -28.89 -16.43 11.24
N PHE A 341 -27.90 -15.59 10.90
CA PHE A 341 -27.88 -14.16 11.23
C PHE A 341 -28.85 -13.36 10.37
N GLU A 342 -29.14 -13.79 9.14
CA GLU A 342 -30.13 -13.14 8.26
C GLU A 342 -31.53 -13.02 8.90
N LYS A 343 -31.90 -13.96 9.78
CA LYS A 343 -33.21 -13.99 10.45
C LYS A 343 -33.21 -13.31 11.82
N MET A 344 -32.11 -12.66 12.20
CA MET A 344 -31.96 -12.04 13.52
C MET A 344 -32.41 -10.58 13.52
N ASP A 345 -32.74 -10.08 14.71
CA ASP A 345 -33.07 -8.67 14.89
C ASP A 345 -31.85 -7.78 14.62
N GLU A 346 -32.08 -6.63 14.01
CA GLU A 346 -31.05 -5.64 13.69
C GLU A 346 -30.19 -5.24 14.90
N GLN A 347 -30.80 -5.14 16.09
CA GLN A 347 -30.09 -4.83 17.34
C GLN A 347 -29.04 -5.90 17.72
N LEU A 348 -29.32 -7.16 17.39
CA LEU A 348 -28.42 -8.28 17.64
C LEU A 348 -27.25 -8.25 16.65
N LEU A 349 -27.55 -7.97 15.37
CA LEU A 349 -26.54 -7.80 14.33
C LEU A 349 -25.62 -6.62 14.63
N ASP A 350 -26.17 -5.51 15.15
CA ASP A 350 -25.38 -4.36 15.61
C ASP A 350 -24.45 -4.73 16.76
N ALA A 351 -24.95 -5.48 17.75
CA ALA A 351 -24.15 -5.93 18.87
C ALA A 351 -23.01 -6.88 18.43
N MET A 352 -23.24 -7.71 17.40
CA MET A 352 -22.19 -8.53 16.78
C MET A 352 -21.19 -7.68 15.98
N CYS A 353 -21.66 -6.72 15.17
CA CYS A 353 -20.81 -5.79 14.42
C CYS A 353 -19.84 -5.04 15.35
N ASP A 354 -20.34 -4.58 16.51
CA ASP A 354 -19.56 -3.84 17.49
C ASP A 354 -18.40 -4.68 18.09
N ARG A 355 -18.50 -6.01 18.08
CA ARG A 355 -17.51 -6.94 18.67
C ARG A 355 -16.57 -7.58 17.66
N LEU A 356 -16.84 -7.47 16.36
CA LEU A 356 -15.93 -7.95 15.32
C LEU A 356 -14.61 -7.18 15.34
N LYS A 357 -13.52 -7.92 15.16
CA LYS A 357 -12.14 -7.39 15.08
C LYS A 357 -11.52 -7.73 13.73
N PRO A 358 -10.75 -6.83 13.12
CA PRO A 358 -10.04 -7.14 11.89
C PRO A 358 -8.94 -8.19 12.15
N ALA A 359 -8.78 -9.12 11.23
CA ALA A 359 -7.78 -10.18 11.25
C ALA A 359 -7.09 -10.27 9.88
N LEU A 360 -5.76 -10.43 9.91
CA LEU A 360 -4.91 -10.50 8.72
C LEU A 360 -4.09 -11.79 8.77
N TYR A 361 -4.09 -12.54 7.67
CA TYR A 361 -3.31 -13.77 7.55
C TYR A 361 -2.49 -13.77 6.27
N THR A 362 -1.23 -14.20 6.38
CA THR A 362 -0.33 -14.36 5.22
C THR A 362 -0.66 -15.64 4.46
N GLU A 363 -0.12 -15.77 3.25
CA GLU A 363 -0.22 -17.00 2.44
C GLU A 363 0.32 -18.24 3.17
N GLU A 364 -0.26 -19.40 2.85
CA GLU A 364 0.09 -20.72 3.39
C GLU A 364 0.02 -20.87 4.91
N SER A 365 -0.61 -19.93 5.61
CA SER A 365 -0.76 -19.97 7.06
C SER A 365 -1.92 -20.89 7.45
N TYR A 366 -1.73 -21.62 8.55
CA TYR A 366 -2.79 -22.43 9.15
C TYR A 366 -3.50 -21.59 10.19
N ILE A 367 -4.81 -21.38 9.97
CA ILE A 367 -5.67 -20.64 10.90
C ILE A 367 -6.06 -21.56 12.05
N VAL A 368 -6.61 -22.72 11.72
CA VAL A 368 -6.99 -23.76 12.68
C VAL A 368 -6.67 -25.13 12.10
N ARG A 369 -6.24 -26.08 12.92
CA ARG A 369 -6.06 -27.48 12.49
C ARG A 369 -7.22 -28.33 13.00
N GLU A 370 -7.51 -29.41 12.28
CA GLU A 370 -8.47 -30.41 12.75
C GLU A 370 -8.01 -30.95 14.11
N GLY A 371 -8.87 -30.87 15.13
CA GLY A 371 -8.54 -31.23 16.51
C GLY A 371 -8.19 -30.06 17.44
N ASP A 372 -7.92 -28.86 16.91
CA ASP A 372 -7.64 -27.69 17.74
C ASP A 372 -8.94 -27.09 18.31
N PRO A 373 -8.92 -26.46 19.51
CA PRO A 373 -10.06 -25.73 20.03
C PRO A 373 -10.36 -24.51 19.15
N VAL A 374 -11.62 -24.30 18.81
CA VAL A 374 -12.08 -23.14 18.04
C VAL A 374 -12.41 -22.00 19.00
N ASP A 375 -11.64 -20.93 18.96
CA ASP A 375 -11.78 -19.74 19.83
C ASP A 375 -12.34 -18.52 19.10
N GLU A 376 -12.34 -18.52 17.77
CA GLU A 376 -12.88 -17.46 16.93
C GLU A 376 -13.64 -17.99 15.70
N MET A 377 -14.67 -17.24 15.30
CA MET A 377 -15.39 -17.43 14.04
C MET A 377 -14.93 -16.35 13.06
N LEU A 378 -14.47 -16.76 11.87
CA LEU A 378 -13.87 -15.86 10.90
C LEU A 378 -14.79 -15.64 9.70
N PHE A 379 -14.90 -14.38 9.29
CA PHE A 379 -15.67 -13.92 8.13
C PHE A 379 -14.70 -13.37 7.09
N VAL A 380 -14.66 -14.00 5.91
CA VAL A 380 -13.67 -13.69 4.88
C VAL A 380 -14.11 -12.45 4.11
N MET A 381 -13.36 -11.36 4.20
CA MET A 381 -13.56 -10.17 3.37
C MET A 381 -12.90 -10.34 2.01
N ARG A 382 -11.62 -10.73 2.01
CA ARG A 382 -10.81 -10.89 0.80
C ARG A 382 -9.85 -12.06 0.97
N GLY A 383 -9.48 -12.68 -0.15
CA GLY A 383 -8.57 -13.82 -0.20
C GLY A 383 -9.28 -15.16 -0.39
N LYS A 384 -8.49 -16.23 -0.39
CA LYS A 384 -8.94 -17.61 -0.58
C LYS A 384 -8.36 -18.51 0.51
N LEU A 385 -9.23 -19.36 1.05
CA LEU A 385 -8.83 -20.38 2.02
C LEU A 385 -9.16 -21.77 1.49
N LEU A 386 -8.41 -22.75 1.99
CA LEU A 386 -8.64 -24.17 1.80
C LEU A 386 -9.08 -24.75 3.14
N THR A 387 -10.23 -25.42 3.13
CA THR A 387 -10.69 -26.24 4.25
C THR A 387 -10.52 -27.71 3.91
N MET A 388 -10.03 -28.49 4.85
CA MET A 388 -9.67 -29.90 4.67
C MET A 388 -10.19 -30.69 5.87
N THR A 389 -10.86 -31.81 5.66
CA THR A 389 -11.27 -32.70 6.77
C THR A 389 -10.90 -34.15 6.46
N THR A 390 -10.33 -34.80 7.47
CA THR A 390 -10.02 -36.23 7.47
C THR A 390 -11.01 -37.04 8.29
N ASN A 391 -12.01 -36.37 8.90
CA ASN A 391 -13.02 -36.97 9.78
C ASN A 391 -12.40 -37.84 10.87
N GLY A 392 -11.44 -37.27 11.60
CA GLY A 392 -10.70 -37.95 12.65
C GLY A 392 -9.70 -38.99 12.12
N GLY A 393 -9.09 -38.74 10.95
CA GLY A 393 -8.07 -39.62 10.37
C GLY A 393 -8.59 -40.90 9.72
N ARG A 394 -9.86 -40.92 9.27
CA ARG A 394 -10.47 -42.11 8.67
C ARG A 394 -9.85 -42.39 7.29
N THR A 395 -9.25 -43.57 7.11
CA THR A 395 -8.61 -43.96 5.84
C THR A 395 -9.60 -43.93 4.67
N GLY A 396 -9.27 -43.20 3.61
CA GLY A 396 -10.11 -43.05 2.41
C GLY A 396 -11.19 -41.96 2.50
N PHE A 397 -11.20 -41.16 3.57
CA PHE A 397 -12.06 -39.99 3.70
C PHE A 397 -11.19 -38.72 3.70
N PHE A 398 -11.21 -37.98 2.59
CA PHE A 398 -10.58 -36.68 2.46
C PHE A 398 -11.53 -35.77 1.70
N ASN A 399 -12.03 -34.74 2.38
CA ASN A 399 -12.85 -33.71 1.74
C ASN A 399 -12.11 -32.38 1.82
N SER A 400 -12.08 -31.65 0.71
CA SER A 400 -11.44 -30.35 0.61
C SER A 400 -12.33 -29.37 -0.12
N GLU A 401 -12.52 -28.18 0.45
CA GLU A 401 -13.37 -27.14 -0.10
C GLU A 401 -12.67 -25.78 -0.01
N TYR A 402 -12.86 -24.95 -1.04
CA TYR A 402 -12.29 -23.61 -1.10
C TYR A 402 -13.29 -22.59 -0.59
N LEU A 403 -12.89 -21.79 0.41
CA LEU A 403 -13.66 -20.63 0.88
C LEU A 403 -13.16 -19.37 0.19
N LYS A 404 -14.09 -18.50 -0.19
CA LYS A 404 -13.86 -17.23 -0.89
C LYS A 404 -14.42 -16.06 -0.06
N ALA A 405 -14.25 -14.85 -0.58
CA ALA A 405 -14.86 -13.65 -0.01
C ALA A 405 -16.38 -13.82 0.19
N GLY A 406 -16.85 -13.52 1.41
CA GLY A 406 -18.23 -13.69 1.84
C GLY A 406 -18.52 -15.04 2.54
N ASP A 407 -17.60 -16.00 2.48
CA ASP A 407 -17.71 -17.25 3.23
C ASP A 407 -17.17 -17.06 4.66
N PHE A 408 -17.41 -18.05 5.52
CA PHE A 408 -17.00 -18.03 6.93
C PHE A 408 -16.52 -19.41 7.40
N CYS A 409 -15.78 -19.45 8.50
CA CYS A 409 -15.38 -20.68 9.19
C CYS A 409 -15.48 -20.53 10.72
N GLY A 410 -15.45 -21.66 11.45
CA GLY A 410 -15.67 -21.68 12.91
C GLY A 410 -17.15 -21.78 13.30
N GLU A 411 -18.00 -22.31 12.42
CA GLU A 411 -19.44 -22.49 12.65
C GLU A 411 -19.77 -23.41 13.84
N GLU A 412 -18.81 -24.20 14.29
CA GLU A 412 -18.87 -25.01 15.49
C GLU A 412 -19.22 -24.17 16.73
N LEU A 413 -18.72 -22.93 16.79
CA LEU A 413 -18.99 -21.98 17.87
C LEU A 413 -20.45 -21.55 17.96
N LEU A 414 -21.20 -21.60 16.85
CA LEU A 414 -22.62 -21.24 16.85
C LEU A 414 -23.42 -22.22 17.72
N THR A 415 -23.18 -23.53 17.55
CA THR A 415 -23.84 -24.56 18.38
C THR A 415 -23.52 -24.39 19.85
N TRP A 416 -22.23 -24.18 20.13
CA TRP A 416 -21.71 -24.06 21.49
C TRP A 416 -22.24 -22.81 22.19
N ALA A 417 -22.25 -21.67 21.51
CA ALA A 417 -22.73 -20.42 22.10
C ALA A 417 -24.25 -20.42 22.36
N LEU A 418 -25.01 -21.20 21.57
CA LEU A 418 -26.46 -21.33 21.72
C LEU A 418 -26.89 -22.31 22.80
N ASP A 419 -26.01 -23.24 23.20
CA ASP A 419 -26.30 -24.20 24.25
C ASP A 419 -26.16 -23.52 25.63
N PRO A 420 -27.24 -23.38 26.42
CA PRO A 420 -27.21 -22.78 27.75
C PRO A 420 -26.33 -23.55 28.75
N HIS A 421 -26.22 -24.86 28.57
CA HIS A 421 -25.41 -25.75 29.42
C HIS A 421 -24.01 -25.99 28.86
N SER A 422 -23.62 -25.26 27.81
CA SER A 422 -22.30 -25.38 27.21
C SER A 422 -21.21 -25.14 28.28
N SER A 423 -20.39 -26.16 28.48
CA SER A 423 -19.22 -26.08 29.35
C SER A 423 -18.31 -24.91 28.93
N SER A 424 -17.44 -24.47 29.83
CA SER A 424 -16.39 -23.48 29.52
C SER A 424 -15.40 -23.97 28.44
N ASN A 425 -15.42 -25.25 28.09
CA ASN A 425 -14.55 -25.82 27.07
C ASN A 425 -15.04 -25.45 25.67
N LEU A 426 -14.11 -24.99 24.84
CA LEU A 426 -14.37 -24.64 23.45
C LEU A 426 -14.62 -25.90 22.60
N PRO A 427 -15.44 -25.79 21.53
CA PRO A 427 -15.63 -26.89 20.61
C PRO A 427 -14.34 -27.17 19.83
N ILE A 428 -14.17 -28.43 19.44
CA ILE A 428 -13.01 -28.88 18.66
C ILE A 428 -13.29 -28.68 17.17
N SER A 429 -12.30 -28.17 16.44
CA SER A 429 -12.38 -27.97 15.01
C SER A 429 -12.48 -29.31 14.27
N THR A 430 -13.46 -29.39 13.37
CA THR A 430 -13.70 -30.58 12.53
C THR A 430 -12.83 -30.61 11.27
N ARG A 431 -12.08 -29.54 11.01
CA ARG A 431 -11.35 -29.32 9.75
C ARG A 431 -10.13 -28.45 9.94
N THR A 432 -9.14 -28.68 9.11
CA THR A 432 -7.98 -27.80 8.97
C THR A 432 -8.31 -26.69 7.99
N VAL A 433 -8.09 -25.44 8.39
CA VAL A 433 -8.27 -24.25 7.54
C VAL A 433 -6.90 -23.63 7.29
N GLN A 434 -6.53 -23.56 6.01
CA GLN A 434 -5.25 -23.01 5.54
C GLN A 434 -5.52 -21.88 4.55
N THR A 435 -4.75 -20.80 4.61
CA THR A 435 -4.80 -19.72 3.62
C THR A 435 -4.03 -20.13 2.36
N ILE A 436 -4.59 -19.78 1.19
CA ILE A 436 -3.92 -19.97 -0.10
C ILE A 436 -3.27 -18.66 -0.53
N THR A 437 -4.00 -17.56 -0.34
CA THR A 437 -3.55 -16.18 -0.61
C THR A 437 -3.48 -15.40 0.69
N GLU A 438 -3.04 -14.16 0.62
CA GLU A 438 -3.22 -13.21 1.72
C GLU A 438 -4.72 -13.02 1.96
N VAL A 439 -5.12 -13.03 3.23
CA VAL A 439 -6.53 -13.01 3.65
C VAL A 439 -6.76 -11.87 4.62
N GLU A 440 -7.77 -11.06 4.29
CA GLU A 440 -8.39 -10.08 5.17
C GLU A 440 -9.71 -10.67 5.66
N ALA A 441 -9.90 -10.71 6.97
CA ALA A 441 -11.08 -11.25 7.59
C ALA A 441 -11.51 -10.41 8.80
N PHE A 442 -12.73 -10.63 9.27
CA PHE A 442 -13.14 -10.23 10.61
C PHE A 442 -13.28 -11.46 11.50
N ALA A 443 -12.81 -11.36 12.74
CA ALA A 443 -12.92 -12.39 13.76
C ALA A 443 -13.97 -12.00 14.81
N LEU A 444 -14.85 -12.95 15.14
CA LEU A 444 -15.75 -12.89 16.29
C LEU A 444 -15.31 -13.92 17.33
N MET A 445 -14.84 -13.44 18.48
CA MET A 445 -14.36 -14.33 19.54
C MET A 445 -15.49 -15.16 20.14
N ALA A 446 -15.18 -16.36 20.62
CA ALA A 446 -16.12 -17.25 21.29
C ALA A 446 -16.76 -16.59 22.53
N SER A 447 -15.97 -15.86 23.32
CA SER A 447 -16.47 -15.13 24.51
C SER A 447 -17.47 -14.04 24.13
N ASP A 448 -17.20 -13.31 23.04
CA ASP A 448 -18.05 -12.27 22.51
C ASP A 448 -19.36 -12.84 21.95
N LEU A 449 -19.27 -13.94 21.21
CA LEU A 449 -20.43 -14.64 20.68
C LEU A 449 -21.30 -15.22 21.81
N LYS A 450 -20.72 -15.84 22.84
CA LYS A 450 -21.46 -16.37 23.99
C LYS A 450 -22.10 -15.26 24.82
N PHE A 451 -21.41 -14.13 24.99
CA PHE A 451 -22.00 -12.95 25.63
C PHE A 451 -23.25 -12.49 24.86
N VAL A 452 -23.12 -12.31 23.54
CA VAL A 452 -24.24 -11.92 22.70
C VAL A 452 -25.35 -12.98 22.74
N ALA A 453 -25.01 -14.27 22.71
CA ALA A 453 -25.99 -15.34 22.78
C ALA A 453 -26.80 -15.33 24.09
N SER A 454 -26.14 -15.06 25.22
CA SER A 454 -26.77 -15.00 26.53
C SER A 454 -27.77 -13.86 26.70
N GLN A 455 -27.55 -12.73 26.01
CA GLN A 455 -28.37 -11.53 26.16
C GLN A 455 -29.68 -11.59 25.35
N PHE A 456 -29.74 -12.44 24.32
CA PHE A 456 -30.84 -12.43 23.35
C PHE A 456 -31.54 -13.79 23.29
N ARG A 457 -32.49 -14.03 24.20
CA ARG A 457 -33.30 -15.27 24.30
C ARG A 457 -33.99 -15.71 22.99
N ARG A 458 -34.20 -14.80 22.02
CA ARG A 458 -34.76 -15.11 20.69
C ARG A 458 -33.91 -16.10 19.88
N LEU A 459 -32.64 -16.25 20.21
CA LEU A 459 -31.74 -17.24 19.62
C LEU A 459 -32.18 -18.70 19.83
N HIS A 460 -33.10 -18.96 20.77
CA HIS A 460 -33.61 -20.29 21.11
C HIS A 460 -34.90 -20.72 20.36
N SER A 461 -35.37 -19.90 19.41
CA SER A 461 -36.59 -20.18 18.62
C SER A 461 -36.50 -21.50 17.85
N LYS A 462 -37.60 -22.26 17.77
CA LYS A 462 -37.71 -23.52 16.99
C LYS A 462 -37.27 -23.31 15.53
N GLN A 463 -37.55 -22.15 14.94
CA GLN A 463 -37.18 -21.81 13.56
C GLN A 463 -35.65 -21.69 13.35
N LEU A 464 -34.93 -21.18 14.35
CA LEU A 464 -33.46 -21.12 14.31
C LEU A 464 -32.85 -22.51 14.47
N ARG A 465 -33.44 -23.41 15.27
CA ARG A 465 -33.00 -24.82 15.37
C ARG A 465 -33.09 -25.54 14.03
N HIS A 466 -34.18 -25.36 13.30
CA HIS A 466 -34.33 -25.94 11.97
C HIS A 466 -33.33 -25.36 10.97
N THR A 467 -33.11 -24.04 11.01
CA THR A 467 -32.12 -23.37 10.18
C THR A 467 -30.71 -23.90 10.50
N PHE A 468 -30.37 -24.03 11.79
CA PHE A 468 -29.10 -24.59 12.23
C PHE A 468 -28.89 -26.04 11.74
N ARG A 469 -29.88 -26.92 11.93
CA ARG A 469 -29.82 -28.32 11.41
C ARG A 469 -29.66 -28.38 9.89
N LEU A 470 -30.28 -27.45 9.17
CA LEU A 470 -30.23 -27.40 7.71
C LEU A 470 -28.89 -26.89 7.19
N TYR A 471 -28.26 -25.92 7.87
CA TYR A 471 -27.05 -25.25 7.37
C TYR A 471 -25.74 -25.73 8.01
N SER A 472 -25.79 -26.32 9.21
CA SER A 472 -24.61 -26.89 9.85
C SER A 472 -24.04 -28.04 9.01
N GLN A 473 -22.75 -27.97 8.67
CA GLN A 473 -22.10 -29.03 7.90
C GLN A 473 -22.03 -30.35 8.68
N GLN A 474 -21.94 -30.29 10.01
CA GLN A 474 -21.94 -31.47 10.87
C GLN A 474 -23.26 -32.25 10.74
N TRP A 475 -24.40 -31.55 10.78
CA TRP A 475 -25.72 -32.15 10.61
C TRP A 475 -25.93 -32.69 9.20
N ARG A 476 -25.48 -31.96 8.17
CA ARG A 476 -25.53 -32.43 6.78
C ARG A 476 -24.71 -33.71 6.56
N THR A 477 -23.49 -33.74 7.09
CA THR A 477 -22.59 -34.90 6.97
C THR A 477 -23.15 -36.10 7.73
N TRP A 478 -23.65 -35.88 8.95
CA TRP A 478 -24.32 -36.91 9.72
C TRP A 478 -25.54 -37.47 8.99
N ALA A 479 -26.43 -36.60 8.47
CA ALA A 479 -27.62 -37.01 7.73
C ALA A 479 -27.26 -37.79 6.46
N ALA A 480 -26.28 -37.32 5.68
CA ALA A 480 -25.80 -38.00 4.49
C ALA A 480 -25.26 -39.40 4.82
N CYS A 481 -24.41 -39.52 5.84
CA CYS A 481 -23.87 -40.81 6.28
C CYS A 481 -24.96 -41.74 6.82
N PHE A 482 -25.94 -41.21 7.55
CA PHE A 482 -27.08 -41.98 8.04
C PHE A 482 -27.93 -42.54 6.88
N ILE A 483 -28.28 -41.68 5.91
CA ILE A 483 -29.01 -42.08 4.70
C ILE A 483 -28.20 -43.11 3.91
N GLN A 484 -26.90 -42.91 3.72
CA GLN A 484 -26.03 -43.87 3.04
C GLN A 484 -25.97 -45.21 3.77
N ALA A 485 -25.89 -45.21 5.09
CA ALA A 485 -25.89 -46.44 5.89
C ALA A 485 -27.24 -47.17 5.80
N ALA A 486 -28.35 -46.43 5.88
CA ALA A 486 -29.71 -46.97 5.72
C ALA A 486 -29.92 -47.55 4.32
N TRP A 487 -29.48 -46.84 3.27
CA TRP A 487 -29.53 -47.30 1.89
C TRP A 487 -28.70 -48.58 1.68
N ARG A 488 -27.46 -48.61 2.18
CA ARG A 488 -26.61 -49.82 2.11
C ARG A 488 -27.26 -51.02 2.80
N ARG A 489 -27.91 -50.82 3.94
CA ARG A 489 -28.69 -51.88 4.63
C ARG A 489 -29.88 -52.33 3.80
N TYR A 490 -30.64 -51.39 3.23
CA TYR A 490 -31.76 -51.70 2.34
C TYR A 490 -31.32 -52.46 1.08
N SER A 491 -30.28 -52.00 0.38
CA SER A 491 -29.74 -52.67 -0.81
C SER A 491 -29.25 -54.08 -0.48
N LYS A 492 -28.59 -54.27 0.67
CA LYS A 492 -28.17 -55.61 1.13
C LYS A 492 -29.37 -56.51 1.35
N LYS A 493 -30.41 -56.03 2.05
CA LYS A 493 -31.64 -56.79 2.30
C LYS A 493 -32.37 -57.15 1.00
N LYS A 494 -32.49 -56.20 0.06
CA LYS A 494 -33.12 -56.42 -1.24
C LYS A 494 -32.36 -57.45 -2.10
N LEU A 495 -31.02 -57.41 -2.05
CA LEU A 495 -30.18 -58.40 -2.74
C LEU A 495 -30.36 -59.79 -2.12
N GLU A 496 -30.40 -59.89 -0.79
CA GLU A 496 -30.65 -61.15 -0.08
C GLU A 496 -32.04 -61.72 -0.37
N GLU A 497 -33.07 -60.88 -0.45
CA GLU A 497 -34.43 -61.26 -0.84
C GLU A 497 -34.49 -61.75 -2.29
N SER A 498 -33.84 -61.06 -3.23
CA SER A 498 -33.74 -61.49 -4.63
C SER A 498 -33.00 -62.83 -4.76
N LEU A 499 -31.90 -63.03 -4.03
CA LEU A 499 -31.20 -64.32 -3.99
C LEU A 499 -32.07 -65.43 -3.40
N ARG A 500 -32.86 -65.15 -2.36
CA ARG A 500 -33.82 -66.11 -1.79
C ARG A 500 -34.95 -66.45 -2.76
N GLN A 501 -35.45 -65.48 -3.52
CA GLN A 501 -36.46 -65.72 -4.56
C GLN A 501 -35.92 -66.61 -5.69
N GLU A 502 -34.70 -66.37 -6.15
CA GLU A 502 -34.05 -67.24 -7.15
C GLU A 502 -33.75 -68.64 -6.58
N GLU A 503 -33.33 -68.74 -5.31
CA GLU A 503 -33.16 -70.02 -4.61
C GLU A 503 -34.47 -70.81 -4.55
N ASN A 504 -35.59 -70.16 -4.20
CA ASN A 504 -36.92 -70.78 -4.18
C ASN A 504 -37.40 -71.16 -5.60
N ARG A 505 -37.20 -70.30 -6.61
CA ARG A 505 -37.53 -70.62 -8.02
C ARG A 505 -36.78 -71.84 -8.53
N LEU A 506 -35.50 -71.95 -8.19
CA LEU A 506 -34.69 -73.13 -8.53
C LEU A 506 -35.21 -74.38 -7.80
N GLN A 507 -35.60 -74.28 -6.53
CA GLN A 507 -36.19 -75.39 -5.79
C GLN A 507 -37.55 -75.83 -6.38
N ASP A 508 -38.41 -74.90 -6.76
CA ASP A 508 -39.69 -75.20 -7.42
C ASP A 508 -39.49 -75.82 -8.81
N ALA A 509 -38.51 -75.34 -9.59
CA ALA A 509 -38.16 -75.93 -10.87
C ALA A 509 -37.63 -77.37 -10.73
N LEU A 510 -36.82 -77.63 -9.69
CA LEU A 510 -36.35 -78.97 -9.33
C LEU A 510 -37.49 -79.89 -8.89
N ALA A 511 -38.44 -79.39 -8.11
CA ALA A 511 -39.63 -80.15 -7.71
C ALA A 511 -40.51 -80.52 -8.91
N LYS A 512 -40.63 -79.63 -9.91
CA LYS A 512 -41.39 -79.88 -11.15
C LYS A 512 -40.67 -80.80 -12.15
N THR A 513 -39.34 -80.80 -12.20
CA THR A 513 -38.55 -81.70 -13.09
C THR A 513 -38.49 -83.14 -12.59
N GLY A 514 -38.91 -83.42 -11.34
CA GLY A 514 -39.14 -84.79 -10.87
C GLY A 514 -40.25 -85.54 -11.63
N ALA A 515 -41.03 -84.85 -12.48
CA ALA A 515 -42.10 -85.44 -13.30
C ALA A 515 -41.69 -85.76 -14.75
N SER A 516 -40.50 -85.34 -15.22
CA SER A 516 -40.02 -85.66 -16.57
C SER A 516 -38.50 -85.90 -16.59
N SER A 517 -38.12 -87.15 -16.90
CA SER A 517 -36.73 -87.66 -16.91
C SER A 517 -35.75 -86.72 -17.65
N PRO A 518 -34.62 -86.37 -17.02
CA PRO A 518 -33.39 -87.15 -17.23
C PRO A 518 -32.64 -87.45 -15.91
N SER A 519 -31.55 -88.22 -16.01
CA SER A 519 -30.89 -88.96 -14.91
C SER A 519 -30.83 -88.23 -13.56
N LEU A 520 -31.45 -88.87 -12.56
CA LEU A 520 -31.53 -88.43 -11.16
C LEU A 520 -30.18 -87.94 -10.58
N GLY A 521 -29.08 -88.58 -10.99
CA GLY A 521 -27.72 -88.21 -10.59
C GLY A 521 -27.24 -86.86 -11.13
N ALA A 522 -27.55 -86.50 -12.38
CA ALA A 522 -27.14 -85.23 -12.97
C ALA A 522 -27.92 -84.05 -12.36
N THR A 523 -29.21 -84.23 -12.08
CA THR A 523 -30.06 -83.23 -11.42
C THR A 523 -29.64 -82.99 -9.97
N ILE A 524 -29.25 -84.04 -9.24
CA ILE A 524 -28.69 -83.93 -7.89
C ILE A 524 -27.32 -83.21 -7.91
N TYR A 525 -26.47 -83.48 -8.91
CA TYR A 525 -25.17 -82.84 -9.01
C TYR A 525 -25.28 -81.36 -9.42
N ALA A 526 -26.15 -81.05 -10.38
CA ALA A 526 -26.43 -79.68 -10.80
C ALA A 526 -27.07 -78.85 -9.67
N SER A 527 -27.99 -79.44 -8.89
CA SER A 527 -28.58 -78.76 -7.72
C SER A 527 -27.56 -78.55 -6.60
N ARG A 528 -26.68 -79.53 -6.30
CA ARG A 528 -25.58 -79.33 -5.35
C ARG A 528 -24.56 -78.30 -5.84
N PHE A 529 -24.27 -78.27 -7.13
CA PHE A 529 -23.36 -77.29 -7.72
C PHE A 529 -23.97 -75.89 -7.68
N ALA A 530 -25.24 -75.71 -8.07
CA ALA A 530 -25.95 -74.44 -7.97
C ALA A 530 -26.09 -73.96 -6.51
N ALA A 531 -26.42 -74.86 -5.57
CA ALA A 531 -26.51 -74.54 -4.15
C ALA A 531 -25.13 -74.17 -3.56
N ASN A 532 -24.05 -74.84 -3.97
CA ASN A 532 -22.69 -74.48 -3.56
C ASN A 532 -22.19 -73.20 -4.24
N ALA A 533 -22.56 -72.93 -5.49
CA ALA A 533 -22.26 -71.68 -6.20
C ALA A 533 -23.00 -70.50 -5.58
N LEU A 534 -24.27 -70.65 -5.19
CA LEU A 534 -25.04 -69.65 -4.46
C LEU A 534 -24.49 -69.43 -3.04
N ARG A 535 -24.07 -70.50 -2.33
CA ARG A 535 -23.32 -70.37 -1.07
C ARG A 535 -21.98 -69.66 -1.25
N ALA A 536 -21.27 -69.94 -2.35
CA ALA A 536 -20.02 -69.28 -2.70
C ALA A 536 -20.24 -67.81 -3.08
N LEU A 537 -21.37 -67.44 -3.69
CA LEU A 537 -21.77 -66.05 -3.94
C LEU A 537 -22.20 -65.34 -2.65
N ARG A 538 -22.91 -66.01 -1.72
CA ARG A 538 -23.18 -65.49 -0.36
C ARG A 538 -21.88 -65.24 0.42
N ARG A 539 -20.90 -66.16 0.34
CA ARG A 539 -19.57 -66.01 0.96
C ARG A 539 -18.66 -65.04 0.20
N GLY A 540 -18.80 -64.94 -1.12
CA GLY A 540 -17.99 -64.13 -2.03
C GLY A 540 -18.44 -62.67 -2.13
N GLY A 541 -19.74 -62.40 -1.92
CA GLY A 541 -20.28 -61.05 -1.72
C GLY A 541 -19.71 -60.38 -0.48
N ASN A 542 -19.32 -61.16 0.53
CA ASN A 542 -18.52 -60.68 1.67
C ASN A 542 -17.02 -60.50 1.36
N ARG A 543 -16.49 -61.04 0.24
CA ARG A 543 -15.07 -60.93 -0.12
C ARG A 543 -14.73 -59.71 -0.99
N LYS A 544 -15.67 -59.17 -1.78
CA LYS A 544 -15.50 -57.86 -2.44
C LYS A 544 -15.63 -56.67 -1.49
N ALA A 545 -15.86 -56.93 -0.20
CA ALA A 545 -15.81 -55.95 0.87
C ALA A 545 -15.05 -56.50 2.09
N ARG A 546 -13.86 -57.07 1.91
CA ARG A 546 -12.87 -57.11 3.01
C ARG A 546 -12.23 -55.73 3.14
N VAL A 547 -13.01 -54.79 3.67
CA VAL A 547 -12.47 -53.78 4.58
C VAL A 547 -12.14 -54.54 5.87
N PRO A 548 -11.01 -54.30 6.55
CA PRO A 548 -10.64 -55.09 7.73
C PRO A 548 -11.73 -55.02 8.79
N ASP A 549 -12.11 -56.18 9.32
CA ASP A 549 -12.89 -56.30 10.57
C ASP A 549 -12.07 -55.70 11.71
N ARG A 550 -12.29 -54.40 11.96
CA ARG A 550 -12.05 -53.70 13.23
C ARG A 550 -12.58 -52.28 13.06
N VAL A 551 -13.87 -52.12 13.32
CA VAL A 551 -14.56 -51.12 14.17
C VAL A 551 -16.05 -51.43 13.91
N PRO A 552 -16.94 -51.46 14.93
CA PRO A 552 -18.38 -51.44 14.67
C PRO A 552 -18.68 -50.30 13.67
N PRO A 553 -19.82 -50.27 12.96
CA PRO A 553 -20.27 -48.99 12.44
C PRO A 553 -20.53 -48.13 13.68
N MET A 554 -19.52 -47.37 14.13
CA MET A 554 -19.73 -46.15 14.87
C MET A 554 -20.61 -45.33 13.92
N LEU A 555 -21.92 -45.47 14.10
CA LEU A 555 -22.86 -44.43 13.78
C LEU A 555 -22.16 -43.16 14.22
N LEU A 556 -21.93 -42.24 13.28
CA LEU A 556 -21.48 -40.90 13.63
C LEU A 556 -22.31 -40.48 14.85
N GLN A 557 -21.62 -40.18 15.94
CA GLN A 557 -22.27 -39.74 17.16
C GLN A 557 -23.18 -38.60 16.73
N LYS A 558 -24.47 -38.72 17.06
CA LYS A 558 -25.46 -37.69 16.72
C LYS A 558 -24.85 -36.36 17.19
N PRO A 559 -24.68 -35.35 16.31
CA PRO A 559 -24.17 -34.06 16.72
C PRO A 559 -24.97 -33.58 17.93
N ALA A 560 -24.28 -33.03 18.93
CA ALA A 560 -24.93 -32.56 20.14
C ALA A 560 -26.07 -31.60 19.73
N GLU A 561 -27.28 -31.90 20.19
CA GLU A 561 -28.38 -30.95 20.05
C GLU A 561 -28.15 -29.87 21.11
N PRO A 562 -28.15 -28.58 20.73
CA PRO A 562 -28.23 -27.54 21.74
C PRO A 562 -29.54 -27.78 22.50
N ASP A 563 -29.42 -28.05 23.80
CA ASP A 563 -30.55 -28.31 24.66
C ASP A 563 -31.16 -26.97 25.02
N PHE A 564 -32.42 -26.77 24.65
CA PHE A 564 -33.14 -25.53 24.88
C PHE A 564 -34.34 -25.77 25.78
N THR A 565 -34.28 -26.80 26.61
CA THR A 565 -35.41 -27.26 27.42
C THR A 565 -35.36 -26.77 28.86
N GLU A 566 -35.33 -25.45 29.08
CA GLU A 566 -35.75 -24.77 30.34
C GLU A 566 -36.13 -23.32 29.96
N GLU A 567 -37.28 -22.70 30.26
CA GLU A 567 -38.49 -22.97 31.07
C GLU A 567 -39.67 -22.20 30.40
N GLU A 568 -40.91 -22.70 30.57
CA GLU A 568 -42.16 -21.95 30.36
C GLU A 568 -42.31 -20.78 31.35
#